data_AF-A0A563UG47-F1
#
_entry.id   AF-A0A563UG47-F1
#
_cell.length_a   1.000
_cell.length_b   1.000
_cell.length_c   1.000
_cell.angle_alpha   90.00
_cell.angle_beta   90.00
_cell.angle_gamma   90.00
#
_symmetry.space_group_name_H-M   'P 1'
#
loop_
_entity.id
_entity.type
_entity.pdbx_description
1 polymer ?
#
loop_
_entity_poly.entity_id
_entity_poly.type
_entity_poly.pdbx_seq_one_letter_code
_entity_poly.pdbx_strand_id
1 'polypeptide(L)'
;MPHRFYSNRSKLKRIPVYYLLVIIGSLFPLFLASLAGYIAKTNCCTLSEAGAHPCFIDGTDIGELLSIMFGLGWMMLATIPTGICLFLVLTYYTIHDILYYKRNPDSDYDAWIKKIKTDL
;
A
#
# COMPACT_ATOMS: atom_id res chain seq x y z
N MET A 1 14.34 -13.87 20.61
CA MET A 1 12.87 -14.10 20.56
C MET A 1 12.44 -14.08 19.10
N PRO A 2 11.89 -15.16 18.53
CA PRO A 2 11.36 -15.10 17.17
C PRO A 2 10.08 -14.25 17.16
N HIS A 3 10.09 -13.13 16.45
CA HIS A 3 8.93 -12.24 16.32
C HIS A 3 7.81 -12.94 15.56
N ARG A 4 6.80 -13.44 16.27
CA ARG A 4 5.61 -14.07 15.67
C ARG A 4 4.63 -12.98 15.20
N PHE A 5 4.61 -12.66 13.91
CA PHE A 5 3.67 -11.68 13.35
C PHE A 5 2.23 -12.23 13.26
N TYR A 6 2.06 -13.51 12.90
CA TYR A 6 0.75 -14.17 12.77
C TYR A 6 0.49 -15.25 13.84
N SER A 7 0.40 -14.84 15.11
CA SER A 7 0.05 -15.74 16.22
C SER A 7 -1.44 -16.17 16.28
N ASN A 8 -2.32 -15.62 15.43
CA ASN A 8 -3.77 -15.85 15.52
C ASN A 8 -4.38 -16.02 14.11
N ARG A 9 -5.18 -17.07 13.88
CA ARG A 9 -5.89 -17.31 12.60
C ARG A 9 -6.76 -16.13 12.17
N SER A 10 -7.25 -15.32 13.12
CA SER A 10 -8.02 -14.10 12.82
C SER A 10 -7.18 -13.02 12.13
N LYS A 11 -5.88 -12.93 12.43
CA LYS A 11 -4.95 -12.00 11.77
C LYS A 11 -4.64 -12.46 10.35
N LEU A 12 -4.58 -13.78 10.10
CA LEU A 12 -4.34 -14.35 8.77
C LEU A 12 -5.39 -13.88 7.75
N LYS A 13 -6.66 -13.76 8.17
CA LYS A 13 -7.76 -13.24 7.32
C LYS A 13 -7.59 -11.76 6.94
N ARG A 14 -6.74 -11.01 7.66
CA ARG A 14 -6.47 -9.59 7.40
C ARG A 14 -5.29 -9.36 6.46
N ILE A 15 -4.50 -10.39 6.14
CA ILE A 15 -3.42 -10.35 5.14
C ILE A 15 -3.83 -9.66 3.83
N PRO A 16 -4.95 -10.02 3.17
CA PRO A 16 -5.34 -9.38 1.92
C PRO A 16 -5.57 -7.87 2.05
N VAL A 17 -6.02 -7.40 3.22
CA VAL A 17 -6.21 -5.95 3.48
C VAL A 17 -4.88 -5.21 3.43
N TYR A 18 -3.82 -5.77 4.02
CA TYR A 18 -2.49 -5.14 3.98
C TYR A 18 -1.93 -5.08 2.56
N TYR A 19 -2.09 -6.13 1.76
CA TYR A 19 -1.68 -6.11 0.36
C TYR A 19 -2.45 -5.07 -0.46
N LEU A 20 -3.77 -4.98 -0.27
CA LEU A 20 -4.59 -3.96 -0.93
C LEU A 20 -4.14 -2.54 -0.58
N LEU A 21 -3.83 -2.27 0.69
CA LEU A 21 -3.34 -0.95 1.12
C LEU A 21 -2.00 -0.59 0.47
N VAL A 22 -1.07 -1.54 0.34
CA VAL A 22 0.23 -1.31 -0.33
C VAL A 22 0.04 -1.05 -1.82
N ILE A 23 -0.85 -1.78 -2.49
CA ILE A 23 -1.13 -1.59 -3.92
C ILE A 23 -1.81 -0.24 -4.16
N ILE A 24 -2.84 0.09 -3.39
CA ILE A 24 -3.55 1.37 -3.52
C ILE A 24 -2.59 2.52 -3.22
N GLY A 25 -1.83 2.45 -2.12
CA GLY A 25 -0.90 3.50 -1.74
C GLY A 25 0.23 3.72 -2.76
N SER A 26 0.75 2.65 -3.37
CA SER A 26 1.82 2.75 -4.35
C SER A 26 1.35 3.30 -5.71
N LEU A 27 0.14 2.97 -6.13
CA LEU A 27 -0.46 3.41 -7.40
C LEU A 27 -1.23 4.74 -7.31
N PHE A 28 -1.53 5.22 -6.11
CA PHE A 28 -2.29 6.45 -5.90
C PHE A 28 -1.72 7.69 -6.60
N PRO A 29 -0.40 7.97 -6.56
CA PRO A 29 0.16 9.16 -7.22
C PRO A 29 0.05 9.07 -8.75
N LEU A 30 0.21 7.87 -9.30
CA LEU A 30 0.03 7.62 -10.73
C LEU A 30 -1.42 7.86 -11.16
N PHE A 31 -2.38 7.38 -10.35
CA PHE A 31 -3.80 7.60 -10.61
C PHE A 31 -4.14 9.10 -10.63
N LEU A 32 -3.69 9.86 -9.63
CA LEU A 32 -3.90 11.31 -9.57
C LEU A 32 -3.32 12.05 -10.77
N ALA A 33 -2.08 11.75 -11.15
CA ALA A 33 -1.44 12.39 -12.30
C ALA A 33 -2.14 12.05 -13.63
N SER A 34 -2.57 10.80 -13.80
CA SER A 34 -3.33 10.38 -14.98
C SER A 34 -4.70 11.06 -15.07
N LEU A 35 -5.35 11.28 -13.92
CA LEU A 35 -6.63 11.98 -13.84
C LEU A 35 -6.47 13.46 -14.20
N ALA A 36 -5.41 14.12 -13.74
CA ALA A 36 -5.09 15.50 -14.10
C ALA A 36 -4.89 15.65 -15.62
N GLY A 37 -4.12 14.74 -16.23
CA GLY A 37 -3.92 14.72 -17.69
C GLY A 37 -5.20 14.47 -18.46
N TYR A 38 -6.08 13.60 -17.96
CA TYR A 38 -7.40 13.36 -18.56
C TYR A 38 -8.27 14.61 -18.52
N ILE A 39 -8.37 15.30 -17.37
CA ILE A 39 -9.16 16.53 -17.22
C ILE A 39 -8.61 17.65 -18.11
N ALA A 40 -7.28 17.82 -18.18
CA ALA A 40 -6.67 18.82 -19.06
C ALA A 40 -7.01 18.55 -20.53
N LYS A 41 -6.92 17.28 -20.95
CA LYS A 41 -7.21 16.87 -22.33
C LYS A 41 -8.68 17.06 -22.71
N THR A 42 -9.62 16.78 -21.81
CA THR A 42 -11.06 16.95 -22.10
C THR A 42 -11.48 18.41 -22.19
N ASN A 43 -10.77 19.31 -21.50
CA ASN A 43 -11.05 20.75 -21.52
C ASN A 43 -10.12 21.54 -22.45
N CYS A 44 -9.34 20.87 -23.31
CA CYS A 44 -8.36 21.49 -24.21
C CYS A 44 -7.35 22.42 -23.51
N CYS A 45 -7.03 22.13 -22.25
CA CYS A 45 -6.08 22.91 -21.45
C CYS A 45 -4.64 22.40 -21.65
N THR A 46 -3.68 23.32 -21.52
CA THR A 46 -2.26 22.95 -21.54
C THR A 46 -1.85 22.47 -20.14
N LEU A 47 -1.31 21.26 -20.04
CA LEU A 47 -0.72 20.73 -18.82
C LEU A 47 0.75 20.46 -19.07
N SER A 48 1.62 21.07 -18.27
CA SER A 48 3.07 20.99 -18.41
C SER A 48 3.72 20.74 -17.07
N GLU A 49 4.87 20.07 -17.09
CA GLU A 49 5.75 19.94 -15.92
C GLU A 49 6.47 21.25 -15.59
N ALA A 50 6.53 22.18 -16.56
CA ALA A 50 7.26 23.44 -16.44
C ALA A 50 6.51 24.52 -15.66
N GLY A 51 5.25 24.29 -15.26
CA GLY A 51 4.48 25.23 -14.46
C GLY A 51 2.96 25.09 -14.60
N ALA A 52 2.23 25.89 -13.82
CA ALA A 52 0.78 25.98 -13.90
C ALA A 52 0.36 26.86 -15.10
N HIS A 53 -0.63 26.39 -15.85
CA HIS A 53 -1.27 27.15 -16.92
C HIS A 53 -2.74 27.33 -16.57
N PRO A 54 -3.32 28.53 -16.78
CA PRO A 54 -4.72 28.78 -16.47
C PRO A 54 -5.63 27.83 -17.24
N CYS A 55 -6.59 27.22 -16.55
CA CYS A 55 -7.55 26.28 -17.12
C CYS A 55 -8.92 26.51 -16.50
N PHE A 56 -9.83 27.08 -17.28
CA PHE A 56 -11.17 27.45 -16.80
C PHE A 56 -12.17 26.32 -17.05
N ILE A 57 -12.74 25.79 -15.97
CA ILE A 57 -13.91 24.89 -16.02
C ILE A 57 -15.06 25.62 -15.34
N ASP A 58 -16.16 25.83 -16.08
CA ASP A 58 -17.37 26.50 -15.58
C ASP A 58 -17.08 27.87 -14.92
N GLY A 59 -16.14 28.63 -15.51
CA GLY A 59 -15.73 29.95 -15.01
C GLY A 59 -14.75 29.93 -13.83
N THR A 60 -14.36 28.76 -13.31
CA THR A 60 -13.37 28.62 -12.23
C THR A 60 -12.02 28.18 -12.78
N ASP A 61 -10.94 28.86 -12.41
CA ASP A 61 -9.57 28.43 -12.76
C ASP A 61 -9.11 27.28 -11.86
N ILE A 62 -8.86 26.12 -12.47
CA ILE A 62 -8.33 24.94 -11.81
C ILE A 62 -6.92 24.57 -12.29
N GLY A 63 -6.27 25.46 -13.05
CA GLY A 63 -4.95 25.22 -13.64
C GLY A 63 -3.87 24.88 -12.61
N GLU A 64 -3.85 25.61 -11.50
CA GLU A 64 -2.93 25.36 -10.38
C GLU A 64 -3.17 23.98 -9.74
N LEU A 65 -4.44 23.62 -9.52
CA LEU A 65 -4.81 22.31 -8.95
C LEU A 65 -4.36 21.16 -9.86
N LEU A 66 -4.60 21.27 -11.18
CA LEU A 66 -4.17 20.28 -12.16
C LEU A 66 -2.64 20.14 -12.19
N SER A 67 -1.91 21.26 -12.08
CA SER A 67 -0.45 21.26 -12.03
C SER A 67 0.06 20.54 -10.78
N ILE A 68 -0.53 20.78 -9.60
CA ILE A 68 -0.19 20.07 -8.36
C ILE A 68 -0.49 18.56 -8.50
N MET A 69 -1.67 18.19 -9.00
CA MET A 69 -2.05 16.78 -9.18
C MET A 69 -1.12 16.04 -10.14
N PHE A 70 -0.69 16.71 -11.21
CA PHE A 70 0.28 16.16 -12.17
C PHE A 70 1.69 16.09 -11.57
N GLY A 71 2.08 17.10 -10.79
CA GLY A 71 3.33 17.14 -10.02
C GLY A 71 3.44 16.00 -9.00
N LEU A 72 2.32 15.59 -8.38
CA LEU A 72 2.29 14.40 -7.52
C LEU A 72 2.65 13.11 -8.27
N GLY A 73 2.54 13.10 -9.60
CA GLY A 73 3.05 12.01 -10.45
C GLY A 73 4.52 11.70 -10.17
N TRP A 74 5.35 12.71 -9.86
CA TRP A 74 6.76 12.50 -9.51
C TRP A 74 6.95 11.63 -8.26
N MET A 75 5.99 11.67 -7.33
CA MET A 75 6.04 10.79 -6.15
C MET A 75 5.99 9.31 -6.55
N MET A 76 5.47 8.96 -7.73
CA MET A 76 5.45 7.57 -8.22
C MET A 76 6.85 6.96 -8.29
N LEU A 77 7.89 7.79 -8.55
CA LEU A 77 9.29 7.34 -8.59
C LEU A 77 9.75 6.81 -7.24
N ALA A 78 9.18 7.31 -6.14
CA ALA A 78 9.45 6.84 -4.80
C ALA A 78 8.42 5.80 -4.32
N THR A 79 7.13 6.01 -4.58
CA THR A 79 6.06 5.13 -4.07
C THR A 79 6.04 3.77 -4.75
N ILE A 80 6.41 3.67 -6.03
CA ILE A 80 6.45 2.38 -6.74
C ILE A 80 7.58 1.50 -6.18
N PRO A 81 8.86 1.93 -6.11
CA PRO A 81 9.93 1.11 -5.53
C PRO A 81 9.67 0.75 -4.07
N THR A 82 9.20 1.70 -3.26
CA THR A 82 8.87 1.42 -1.85
C THR A 82 7.71 0.45 -1.71
N GLY A 83 6.67 0.56 -2.55
CA GLY A 83 5.57 -0.40 -2.63
C GLY A 83 6.04 -1.80 -2.99
N ILE A 84 6.94 -1.94 -3.97
CA ILE A 84 7.56 -3.22 -4.34
C ILE A 84 8.35 -3.80 -3.17
N CYS A 85 9.20 -3.01 -2.50
CA CYS A 85 9.94 -3.47 -1.34
C CYS A 85 9.02 -3.95 -0.22
N LEU A 86 7.97 -3.20 0.11
CA LEU A 86 6.99 -3.58 1.12
C LEU A 86 6.26 -4.86 0.74
N PHE A 87 5.88 -5.02 -0.53
CA PHE A 87 5.23 -6.23 -1.03
C PHE A 87 6.15 -7.45 -0.88
N LEU A 88 7.43 -7.34 -1.25
CA LEU A 88 8.42 -8.41 -1.11
C LEU A 88 8.66 -8.78 0.36
N VAL A 89 8.77 -7.79 1.24
CA VAL A 89 8.96 -8.01 2.67
C VAL A 89 7.74 -8.72 3.28
N LEU A 90 6.52 -8.28 2.94
CA LEU A 90 5.28 -8.92 3.41
C LEU A 90 5.16 -10.36 2.89
N THR A 91 5.45 -10.60 1.61
CA THR A 91 5.43 -11.97 1.04
C THR A 91 6.44 -12.86 1.73
N TYR A 92 7.67 -12.39 1.95
CA TYR A 92 8.69 -13.13 2.70
C TYR A 92 8.20 -13.52 4.10
N TYR A 93 7.70 -12.54 4.87
CA TYR A 93 7.22 -12.81 6.24
C TYR A 93 6.01 -13.75 6.26
N THR A 94 5.06 -13.58 5.33
CA THR A 94 3.88 -14.47 5.25
C THR A 94 4.27 -15.90 4.90
N ILE A 95 5.19 -16.10 3.95
CA ILE A 95 5.70 -17.43 3.61
C ILE A 95 6.42 -18.05 4.82
N HIS A 96 7.30 -17.30 5.48
CA HIS A 96 8.03 -17.80 6.63
C HIS A 96 7.09 -18.24 7.77
N ASP A 97 6.08 -17.43 8.11
CA ASP A 97 5.10 -17.76 9.15
C ASP A 97 4.25 -18.98 8.77
N ILE A 98 3.82 -19.11 7.51
CA ILE A 98 3.05 -20.27 7.03
C ILE A 98 3.89 -21.55 7.07
N LEU A 99 5.13 -21.51 6.60
CA LEU A 99 6.03 -22.66 6.59
C LEU A 99 6.40 -23.10 8.02
N TYR A 100 6.66 -22.13 8.91
CA TYR A 100 6.93 -22.41 10.32
C TYR A 100 5.73 -23.09 10.99
N TYR A 101 4.51 -22.57 10.77
CA TYR A 101 3.28 -23.16 11.33
C TYR A 101 3.02 -24.57 10.79
N LYS A 102 3.24 -24.80 9.50
CA LYS A 102 3.10 -26.13 8.88
C LYS A 102 4.12 -27.14 9.45
N ARG A 103 5.33 -26.68 9.77
CA ARG A 103 6.41 -27.53 10.30
C ARG A 103 6.21 -27.91 11.78
N ASN A 104 5.73 -26.99 12.62
CA ASN A 104 5.51 -27.21 14.05
C ASN A 104 4.02 -27.05 14.42
N PRO A 105 3.16 -28.05 14.13
CA PRO A 105 1.74 -28.02 14.47
C PRO A 105 1.51 -28.00 15.99
N ASP A 106 2.39 -28.65 16.78
CA ASP A 106 2.41 -28.61 18.25
C ASP A 106 3.43 -27.60 18.77
N SER A 107 3.40 -26.37 18.25
CA SER A 107 4.27 -25.30 18.72
C SER A 107 4.15 -25.17 20.25
N ASP A 108 5.27 -25.39 20.94
CA ASP A 108 5.57 -25.33 22.39
C ASP A 108 4.81 -24.29 23.26
N TYR A 109 4.17 -23.29 22.65
CA TYR A 109 3.19 -22.41 23.30
C TYR A 109 1.96 -23.16 23.84
N ASP A 110 1.40 -24.13 23.11
CA ASP A 110 0.24 -24.90 23.58
C ASP A 110 0.66 -25.87 24.70
N ALA A 111 1.89 -26.37 24.65
CA ALA A 111 2.49 -27.17 25.71
C ALA A 111 2.77 -26.33 26.97
N TRP A 112 3.28 -25.10 26.82
CA TRP A 112 3.52 -24.17 27.92
C TRP A 112 2.22 -23.67 28.57
N ILE A 113 1.19 -23.34 27.78
CA ILE A 113 -0.14 -22.98 28.32
C ILE A 113 -0.80 -24.18 29.00
N LYS A 114 -0.68 -25.39 28.43
CA LYS A 114 -1.12 -26.61 29.12
C LYS A 114 -0.41 -26.76 30.46
N LYS A 115 0.92 -26.59 30.50
CA LYS A 115 1.73 -26.69 31.71
C LYS A 115 1.26 -25.72 32.80
N ILE A 116 1.05 -24.45 32.46
CA ILE A 116 0.51 -23.45 33.40
C ILE A 116 -0.88 -23.81 33.91
N LYS A 117 -1.74 -24.36 33.05
CA LYS A 117 -3.09 -24.78 33.46
C LYS A 117 -3.11 -26.02 34.33
N THR A 118 -2.10 -26.89 34.23
CA THR A 118 -1.94 -28.07 35.10
C THR A 118 -1.26 -27.75 36.42
N ASP A 119 -0.45 -26.68 36.48
CA ASP A 119 0.24 -26.23 37.69
C ASP A 119 -0.60 -25.26 38.55
N LEU A 120 -1.85 -24.95 38.14
CA LEU A 120 -2.81 -24.09 38.84
C LEU A 120 -4.04 -24.90 39.28
#